data_AF-A0A3D2B9X1-F1
#
_entry.id   AF-A0A3D2B9X1-F1
#
_cell.length_a   1.000
_cell.length_b   1.000
_cell.length_c   1.000
_cell.angle_alpha   90.00
_cell.angle_beta   90.00
_cell.angle_gamma   90.00
#
_symmetry.space_group_name_H-M   'P 1'
#
loop_
_entity.id
_entity.type
_entity.pdbx_description
1 polymer ?
#
loop_
_entity_poly.entity_id
_entity_poly.type
_entity_poly.pdbx_seq_one_letter_code
_entity_poly.pdbx_strand_id
1 'polypeptide(L)'
;YWFMWMAVGISEITAIGVYVQFWFPEMAQWIPALIAVGLVALANLAAVRLYGEIEFWFAMIKVTTIIVMIVIGVGVIFFGLGNGGQAIGFGNLTEHGGFFAGGWKGFLTALCIVVASYQGVELIGITAGEAKNPQVTLRSAVGKVLWRILIFYVGAIFVIVTIFPWNEIGSNGSPFVLTFAKIGITAAAAIINFVVLTAALSGCNSGM
;
A
#
# COMPACT_ATOMS: atom_id res chain seq x y z
N TYR A 1 12.91 -4.33 18.53
CA TYR A 1 13.28 -3.71 17.25
C TYR A 1 13.59 -4.77 16.20
N TRP A 2 14.64 -5.58 16.35
CA TRP A 2 14.99 -6.63 15.37
C TRP A 2 13.85 -7.64 15.08
N PHE A 3 13.19 -8.16 16.13
CA PHE A 3 12.04 -9.07 15.96
C PHE A 3 10.88 -8.47 15.16
N MET A 4 10.63 -7.16 15.33
CA MET A 4 9.60 -6.43 14.63
C MET A 4 9.91 -6.37 13.13
N TRP A 5 11.15 -6.03 12.77
CA TRP A 5 11.60 -5.99 11.37
C TRP A 5 11.61 -7.37 10.70
N MET A 6 11.91 -8.44 11.44
CA MET A 6 11.72 -9.80 10.91
C MET A 6 10.26 -10.10 10.58
N ALA A 7 9.33 -9.73 11.46
CA ALA A 7 7.90 -9.94 11.23
C ALA A 7 7.40 -9.15 10.01
N VAL A 8 7.86 -7.90 9.85
CA VAL A 8 7.58 -7.08 8.67
C VAL A 8 8.15 -7.75 7.41
N GLY A 9 9.40 -8.19 7.43
CA GLY A 9 10.02 -8.88 6.29
C GLY A 9 9.24 -10.12 5.84
N ILE A 10 8.80 -10.97 6.78
CA ILE A 10 7.97 -12.14 6.48
C ILE A 10 6.62 -11.74 5.88
N SER A 11 5.99 -10.68 6.41
CA SER A 11 4.74 -10.15 5.88
C SER A 11 4.88 -9.66 4.43
N GLU A 12 5.95 -8.91 4.13
CA GLU A 12 6.22 -8.39 2.79
C GLU A 12 6.51 -9.51 1.79
N ILE A 13 7.31 -10.52 2.19
CA ILE A 13 7.60 -11.70 1.33
C ILE A 13 6.32 -12.50 1.04
N THR A 14 5.44 -12.63 2.03
CA THR A 14 4.13 -13.29 1.85
C THR A 14 3.26 -12.50 0.87
N ALA A 15 3.24 -11.17 0.99
CA ALA A 15 2.50 -10.29 0.09
C ALA A 15 2.99 -10.40 -1.35
N ILE A 16 4.32 -10.46 -1.56
CA ILE A 16 4.92 -10.70 -2.89
C ILE A 16 4.38 -12.00 -3.51
N GLY A 17 4.30 -13.07 -2.72
CA GLY A 17 3.75 -14.34 -3.19
C GLY A 17 2.31 -14.22 -3.68
N VAL A 18 1.48 -13.47 -2.95
CA VAL A 18 0.08 -13.19 -3.34
C VAL A 18 0.02 -12.30 -4.59
N TYR A 19 0.88 -11.29 -4.72
CA TYR A 19 0.84 -10.37 -5.85
C TYR A 19 1.32 -11.01 -7.15
N VAL A 20 2.29 -11.92 -7.13
CA VAL A 20 2.73 -12.64 -8.34
C VAL A 20 1.62 -13.53 -8.90
N GLN A 21 0.75 -14.08 -8.04
CA GLN A 21 -0.40 -14.88 -8.46
C GLN A 21 -1.43 -14.11 -9.30
N PHE A 22 -1.38 -12.78 -9.32
CA PHE A 22 -2.18 -11.99 -10.25
C PHE A 22 -1.86 -12.31 -11.72
N TRP A 23 -0.58 -12.49 -12.06
CA TRP A 23 -0.16 -12.86 -13.43
C TRP A 23 -0.01 -14.37 -13.60
N PHE A 24 0.38 -15.08 -12.54
CA PHE A 24 0.60 -16.53 -12.55
C PHE A 24 -0.22 -17.23 -11.46
N PRO A 25 -1.55 -17.40 -11.64
CA PRO A 25 -2.44 -17.88 -10.59
C PRO A 25 -2.10 -19.27 -10.05
N GLU A 26 -1.56 -20.15 -10.90
CA GLU A 26 -1.17 -21.52 -10.52
C GLU A 26 0.22 -21.60 -9.89
N MET A 27 0.96 -20.49 -9.82
CA MET A 27 2.29 -20.48 -9.22
C MET A 27 2.18 -20.59 -7.69
N ALA A 28 2.90 -21.56 -7.14
CA ALA A 28 2.97 -21.74 -5.70
C ALA A 28 3.72 -20.56 -5.04
N GLN A 29 3.17 -19.98 -3.98
CA GLN A 29 3.66 -18.74 -3.34
C GLN A 29 5.11 -18.82 -2.85
N TRP A 30 5.62 -20.00 -2.52
CA TRP A 30 6.99 -20.18 -2.06
C TRP A 30 8.03 -19.85 -3.15
N ILE A 31 7.69 -20.01 -4.43
CA ILE A 31 8.58 -19.73 -5.56
C ILE A 31 8.91 -18.23 -5.64
N PRO A 32 7.93 -17.32 -5.81
CA PRO A 32 8.19 -15.88 -5.84
C PRO A 32 8.74 -15.37 -4.49
N ALA A 33 8.36 -15.98 -3.36
CA ALA A 33 8.95 -15.65 -2.07
C ALA A 33 10.47 -15.91 -2.04
N LEU A 34 10.93 -17.09 -2.49
CA LEU A 34 12.37 -17.40 -2.55
C LEU A 34 13.10 -16.49 -3.54
N ILE A 35 12.50 -16.20 -4.69
CA ILE A 35 13.07 -15.28 -5.68
C ILE A 35 13.24 -13.88 -5.07
N ALA A 36 12.22 -13.38 -4.36
CA ALA A 36 12.28 -12.08 -3.71
C ALA A 36 13.39 -12.02 -2.65
N VAL A 37 13.50 -13.02 -1.79
CA VAL A 37 14.58 -13.11 -0.80
C VAL A 37 15.95 -13.09 -1.49
N GLY A 38 16.12 -13.87 -2.56
CA GLY A 38 17.36 -13.88 -3.34
C GLY A 38 17.68 -12.53 -3.97
N LEU A 39 16.69 -11.86 -4.57
CA LEU A 39 16.86 -10.53 -5.16
C LEU A 39 17.26 -9.48 -4.11
N VAL A 40 16.62 -9.49 -2.96
CA VAL A 40 16.92 -8.53 -1.89
C VAL A 40 18.31 -8.83 -1.29
N ALA A 41 18.67 -10.10 -1.10
CA ALA A 41 20.01 -10.47 -0.66
C ALA A 41 21.10 -10.01 -1.66
N LEU A 42 20.86 -10.17 -2.97
CA LEU A 42 21.76 -9.68 -4.01
C LEU A 42 21.84 -8.15 -4.04
N ALA A 43 20.71 -7.47 -3.86
CA ALA A 43 20.66 -6.01 -3.79
C ALA A 43 21.48 -5.48 -2.59
N ASN A 44 21.40 -6.16 -1.44
CA ASN A 44 22.19 -5.83 -0.25
C ASN A 44 23.70 -6.10 -0.41
N LEU A 45 24.10 -6.97 -1.33
CA LEU A 45 25.53 -7.21 -1.67
C LEU A 45 26.06 -6.23 -2.73
N ALA A 46 25.17 -5.55 -3.48
CA ALA A 46 25.56 -4.54 -4.46
C ALA A 46 25.98 -3.23 -3.79
N ALA A 47 26.78 -2.42 -4.48
CA ALA A 47 27.36 -1.20 -3.91
C ALA A 47 26.27 -0.23 -3.38
N VAL A 48 26.37 0.13 -2.10
CA VAL A 48 25.49 1.04 -1.33
C VAL A 48 25.16 2.35 -2.06
N ARG A 49 26.01 2.79 -3.00
CA ARG A 49 25.80 4.01 -3.78
C ARG A 49 24.64 3.92 -4.78
N LEU A 50 24.36 2.74 -5.34
CA LEU A 50 23.25 2.54 -6.29
C LEU A 50 21.90 2.45 -5.58
N TYR A 51 21.92 2.06 -4.30
CA TYR A 51 20.74 1.80 -3.49
C TYR A 51 19.86 3.04 -3.32
N GLY A 52 20.46 4.17 -2.91
CA GLY A 52 19.70 5.40 -2.65
C GLY A 52 19.00 5.96 -3.87
N GLU A 53 19.60 5.81 -5.07
CA GLU A 53 18.95 6.23 -6.31
C GLU A 53 17.78 5.30 -6.68
N ILE A 54 17.97 3.98 -6.59
CA ILE A 54 16.91 3.00 -6.90
C ILE A 54 15.71 3.16 -5.96
N GLU A 55 15.95 3.30 -4.66
CA GLU A 55 14.88 3.55 -3.69
C GLU A 55 14.13 4.85 -3.98
N PHE A 56 14.84 5.91 -4.35
CA PHE A 56 14.21 7.19 -4.71
C PHE A 56 13.26 7.02 -5.91
N TRP A 57 13.70 6.32 -6.96
CA TRP A 57 12.86 6.03 -8.12
C TRP A 57 11.65 5.15 -7.77
N PHE A 58 11.85 4.10 -6.96
CA PHE A 58 10.75 3.26 -6.49
C PHE A 58 9.76 4.03 -5.63
N ALA A 59 10.22 4.94 -4.76
CA ALA A 59 9.34 5.79 -3.98
C ALA A 59 8.52 6.74 -4.87
N MET A 60 9.12 7.34 -5.90
CA MET A 60 8.40 8.19 -6.85
C MET A 60 7.29 7.43 -7.59
N ILE A 61 7.59 6.24 -8.10
CA ILE A 61 6.61 5.40 -8.80
C ILE A 61 5.41 5.09 -7.89
N LYS A 62 5.65 4.72 -6.63
CA LYS A 62 4.59 4.45 -5.64
C LYS A 62 3.70 5.67 -5.43
N VAL A 63 4.30 6.82 -5.16
CA VAL A 63 3.56 8.07 -4.90
C VAL A 63 2.71 8.46 -6.11
N THR A 64 3.30 8.49 -7.31
CA THR A 64 2.56 8.84 -8.54
C THR A 64 1.41 7.87 -8.78
N THR A 65 1.60 6.58 -8.56
CA THR A 65 0.55 5.57 -8.75
C THR A 65 -0.64 5.79 -7.82
N ILE A 66 -0.39 6.09 -6.53
CA ILE A 66 -1.47 6.38 -5.59
C ILE A 66 -2.23 7.64 -5.98
N ILE A 67 -1.53 8.70 -6.41
CA ILE A 67 -2.17 9.95 -6.87
C ILE A 67 -3.07 9.67 -8.08
N VAL A 68 -2.54 9.00 -9.10
CA VAL A 68 -3.29 8.65 -10.31
C VAL A 68 -4.52 7.83 -9.95
N MET A 69 -4.37 6.85 -9.06
CA MET A 69 -5.49 6.04 -8.59
C MET A 69 -6.56 6.87 -7.90
N ILE A 70 -6.19 7.80 -7.01
CA ILE A 70 -7.15 8.66 -6.33
C ILE A 70 -7.89 9.52 -7.35
N VAL A 71 -7.19 10.11 -8.32
CA VAL A 71 -7.79 10.93 -9.37
C VAL A 71 -8.77 10.13 -10.22
N ILE A 72 -8.37 8.93 -10.68
CA ILE A 72 -9.26 8.06 -11.47
C ILE A 72 -10.46 7.65 -10.63
N GLY A 73 -10.24 7.25 -9.37
CA GLY A 73 -11.32 6.83 -8.50
C GLY A 73 -12.33 7.93 -8.17
N VAL A 74 -11.86 9.16 -7.94
CA VAL A 74 -12.74 10.35 -7.86
C VAL A 74 -13.55 10.52 -9.16
N GLY A 75 -12.90 10.34 -10.32
CA GLY A 75 -13.59 10.35 -11.61
C GLY A 75 -14.68 9.27 -11.75
N VAL A 76 -14.43 8.07 -11.24
CA VAL A 76 -15.41 6.97 -11.19
C VAL A 76 -16.58 7.31 -10.26
N ILE A 77 -16.28 7.88 -9.08
CA ILE A 77 -17.29 8.24 -8.07
C ILE A 77 -18.25 9.31 -8.59
N PHE A 78 -17.74 10.39 -9.19
CA PHE A 78 -18.56 11.54 -9.61
C PHE A 78 -19.08 11.46 -11.04
N PHE A 79 -18.30 10.89 -11.97
CA PHE A 79 -18.65 10.88 -13.40
C PHE A 79 -18.95 9.48 -13.94
N GLY A 80 -18.78 8.43 -13.14
CA GLY A 80 -19.05 7.05 -13.57
C GLY A 80 -18.09 6.56 -14.66
N LEU A 81 -16.85 7.06 -14.67
CA LEU A 81 -15.80 6.58 -15.59
C LEU A 81 -15.63 5.05 -15.43
N GLY A 82 -15.82 4.29 -16.51
CA GLY A 82 -15.78 2.83 -16.48
C GLY A 82 -17.03 2.14 -15.88
N ASN A 83 -18.03 2.89 -15.41
CA ASN A 83 -19.31 2.39 -14.92
C ASN A 83 -20.48 2.84 -15.82
N GLY A 84 -20.30 2.79 -17.14
CA GLY A 84 -21.34 3.18 -18.10
C GLY A 84 -21.81 4.64 -18.00
N GLY A 85 -21.01 5.53 -17.39
CA GLY A 85 -21.38 6.92 -17.14
C GLY A 85 -22.32 7.13 -15.96
N GLN A 86 -22.63 6.07 -15.21
CA GLN A 86 -23.39 6.20 -13.95
C GLN A 86 -22.43 6.41 -12.79
N ALA A 87 -22.55 7.57 -12.15
CA ALA A 87 -21.81 7.89 -10.94
C ALA A 87 -22.08 6.83 -9.86
N ILE A 88 -21.02 6.25 -9.29
CA ILE A 88 -21.16 5.30 -8.17
C ILE A 88 -21.70 6.05 -6.93
N GLY A 89 -21.33 7.32 -6.77
CA GLY A 89 -21.71 8.11 -5.61
C GLY A 89 -21.13 7.53 -4.31
N PHE A 90 -21.84 7.73 -3.19
CA PHE A 90 -21.37 7.37 -1.85
C PHE A 90 -22.14 6.20 -1.21
N GLY A 91 -23.02 5.53 -1.95
CA GLY A 91 -23.92 4.49 -1.43
C GLY A 91 -23.17 3.34 -0.72
N ASN A 92 -22.04 2.90 -1.28
CA ASN A 92 -21.24 1.81 -0.71
C ASN A 92 -20.71 2.10 0.71
N LEU A 93 -20.64 3.36 1.13
CA LEU A 93 -20.19 3.73 2.48
C LEU A 93 -21.22 3.40 3.57
N THR A 94 -22.50 3.27 3.23
CA THR A 94 -23.58 3.14 4.22
C THR A 94 -24.54 1.97 3.94
N GLU A 95 -24.71 1.57 2.68
CA GLU A 95 -25.73 0.60 2.27
C GLU A 95 -25.40 -0.84 2.71
N HIS A 96 -24.13 -1.16 2.94
CA HIS A 96 -23.69 -2.52 3.29
C HIS A 96 -23.51 -2.70 4.80
N GLY A 97 -24.56 -2.42 5.59
CA GLY A 97 -24.50 -2.56 7.06
C GLY A 97 -24.01 -1.32 7.82
N GLY A 98 -24.09 -0.14 7.20
CA GLY A 98 -23.75 1.14 7.80
C GLY A 98 -22.27 1.54 7.68
N PHE A 99 -21.97 2.78 8.03
CA PHE A 99 -20.61 3.33 8.01
C PHE A 99 -19.65 2.62 8.99
N PHE A 100 -20.20 2.05 10.06
CA PHE A 100 -19.43 1.44 11.14
C PHE A 100 -19.40 -0.09 11.00
N ALA A 101 -18.74 -0.57 9.95
CA ALA A 101 -18.65 -1.98 9.59
C ALA A 101 -18.12 -2.85 10.75
N GLY A 102 -18.88 -3.88 11.13
CA GLY A 102 -18.53 -4.81 12.21
C GLY A 102 -18.62 -4.22 13.63
N GLY A 103 -19.18 -3.01 13.80
CA GLY A 103 -19.37 -2.38 15.09
C GLY A 103 -18.06 -2.15 15.87
N TRP A 104 -18.14 -2.13 17.20
CA TRP A 104 -16.97 -1.94 18.06
C TRP A 104 -15.89 -3.01 17.87
N LYS A 105 -16.30 -4.25 17.62
CA LYS A 105 -15.36 -5.36 17.38
C LYS A 105 -14.58 -5.16 16.08
N GLY A 106 -15.27 -4.75 15.00
CA GLY A 106 -14.65 -4.39 13.73
C GLY A 106 -13.67 -3.24 13.89
N PHE A 107 -14.09 -2.17 14.57
CA PHE A 107 -13.24 -1.01 14.86
C PHE A 107 -11.96 -1.37 15.62
N LEU A 108 -12.07 -2.13 16.72
CA LEU A 108 -10.91 -2.54 17.51
C LEU A 108 -9.95 -3.45 16.73
N THR A 109 -10.50 -4.35 15.90
CA THR A 109 -9.67 -5.23 15.05
C THR A 109 -8.95 -4.44 13.97
N ALA A 110 -9.66 -3.52 13.30
CA ALA A 110 -9.08 -2.64 12.29
C ALA A 110 -8.01 -1.73 12.90
N LEU A 111 -8.23 -1.20 14.12
CA LEU A 111 -7.26 -0.38 14.83
C LEU A 111 -5.93 -1.12 15.02
N CYS A 112 -5.97 -2.40 15.42
CA CYS A 112 -4.76 -3.22 15.56
C CYS A 112 -4.00 -3.37 14.23
N ILE A 113 -4.71 -3.64 13.14
CA ILE A 113 -4.10 -3.79 11.80
C ILE A 113 -3.50 -2.46 11.33
N VAL A 114 -4.22 -1.36 11.54
CA VAL A 114 -3.77 -0.01 11.17
C VAL A 114 -2.52 0.38 11.94
N VAL A 115 -2.48 0.16 13.26
CA VAL A 115 -1.28 0.41 14.08
C VAL A 115 -0.10 -0.44 13.60
N ALA A 116 -0.34 -1.72 13.29
CA ALA A 116 0.69 -2.59 12.74
C ALA A 116 1.17 -2.14 11.35
N SER A 117 0.35 -1.45 10.57
CA SER A 117 0.72 -0.92 9.24
C SER A 117 1.59 0.36 9.31
N TYR A 118 1.68 0.99 10.48
CA TYR A 118 2.52 2.18 10.73
C TYR A 118 3.86 1.87 11.39
N GLN A 119 4.28 0.60 11.33
CA GLN A 119 5.65 0.21 11.62
C GLN A 119 6.64 0.93 10.69
N GLY A 120 7.75 1.43 11.23
CA GLY A 120 8.75 2.23 10.51
C GLY A 120 8.62 3.75 10.70
N VAL A 121 7.51 4.27 11.24
CA VAL A 121 7.36 5.71 11.55
C VAL A 121 8.30 6.13 12.69
N GLU A 122 8.70 5.18 13.55
CA GLU A 122 9.71 5.38 14.59
C GLU A 122 11.09 5.74 14.04
N LEU A 123 11.40 5.40 12.78
CA LEU A 123 12.67 5.74 12.14
C LEU A 123 12.86 7.26 12.04
N ILE A 124 11.77 8.02 11.98
CA ILE A 124 11.78 9.49 12.03
C ILE A 124 12.29 9.99 13.37
N GLY A 125 11.94 9.30 14.47
CA GLY A 125 12.45 9.63 15.80
C GLY A 125 13.96 9.40 15.90
N ILE A 126 14.45 8.30 15.34
CA ILE A 126 15.88 7.94 15.33
C ILE A 126 16.67 8.94 14.48
N THR A 127 16.26 9.15 13.23
CA THR A 127 16.93 10.05 12.29
C THR A 127 16.84 11.52 12.70
N ALA A 128 15.76 11.95 13.36
CA ALA A 128 15.67 13.30 13.91
C ALA A 128 16.68 13.55 15.05
N GLY A 129 17.08 12.51 15.78
CA GLY A 129 18.13 12.57 16.80
C GLY A 129 19.52 12.87 16.22
N GLU A 130 19.75 12.51 14.96
CA GLU A 130 21.00 12.72 14.22
C GLU A 130 20.99 14.01 13.38
N ALA A 131 19.85 14.71 13.29
CA ALA A 131 19.71 15.92 12.49
C ALA A 131 20.38 17.13 13.15
N LYS A 132 20.97 18.03 12.34
CA LYS A 132 21.61 19.28 12.83
C LYS A 132 20.69 20.15 13.70
N ASN A 133 19.39 20.19 13.39
CA ASN A 133 18.38 20.93 14.14
C ASN A 133 17.17 20.04 14.42
N PRO A 134 17.21 19.20 15.47
CA PRO A 134 16.18 18.19 15.75
C PRO A 134 14.78 18.79 15.91
N GLN A 135 14.63 19.91 16.63
CA GLN A 135 13.32 20.52 16.91
C GLN A 135 12.58 20.96 15.63
N VAL A 136 13.28 21.61 14.70
CA VAL A 136 12.70 22.10 13.44
C VAL A 136 12.47 20.92 12.49
N THR A 137 13.45 20.03 12.39
CA THR A 137 13.40 18.86 11.50
C THR A 137 12.27 17.92 11.91
N LEU A 138 12.12 17.66 13.21
CA LEU A 138 11.07 16.80 13.76
C LEU A 138 9.68 17.39 13.53
N ARG A 139 9.46 18.69 13.81
CA ARG A 139 8.18 19.35 13.52
C ARG A 139 7.79 19.26 12.04
N SER A 140 8.76 19.53 11.15
CA SER A 140 8.54 19.44 9.71
C SER A 140 8.25 18.00 9.25
N ALA A 141 9.02 17.03 9.74
CA ALA A 141 8.86 15.62 9.40
C ALA A 141 7.50 15.08 9.85
N VAL A 142 7.09 15.36 11.10
CA VAL A 142 5.77 14.95 11.62
C VAL A 142 4.64 15.53 10.76
N GLY A 143 4.70 16.83 10.43
CA GLY A 143 3.70 17.47 9.56
C GLY A 143 3.62 16.81 8.18
N LYS A 144 4.77 16.51 7.56
CA LYS A 144 4.82 15.83 6.26
C LYS A 144 4.25 14.41 6.32
N VAL A 145 4.53 13.67 7.38
CA VAL A 145 3.98 12.33 7.58
C VAL A 145 2.47 12.37 7.71
N LEU A 146 1.93 13.32 8.49
CA LEU A 146 0.49 13.46 8.66
C LEU A 146 -0.21 13.72 7.31
N TRP A 147 0.31 14.66 6.51
CA TRP A 147 -0.23 14.91 5.18
C TRP A 147 -0.13 13.69 4.26
N ARG A 148 0.99 12.96 4.33
CA ARG A 148 1.19 11.71 3.58
C ARG A 148 0.14 10.65 3.97
N ILE A 149 -0.16 10.52 5.26
CA ILE A 149 -1.19 9.61 5.78
C ILE A 149 -2.58 10.01 5.28
N LEU A 150 -2.95 11.28 5.42
CA LEU A 150 -4.26 11.76 5.00
C LEU A 150 -4.49 11.58 3.48
N ILE A 151 -3.51 11.94 2.66
CA ILE A 151 -3.66 11.89 1.21
C ILE A 151 -3.56 10.45 0.69
N PHE A 152 -2.46 9.75 0.99
CA PHE A 152 -2.17 8.48 0.33
C PHE A 152 -2.80 7.28 1.00
N TYR A 153 -3.15 7.35 2.29
CA TYR A 153 -3.76 6.23 2.99
C TYR A 153 -5.25 6.46 3.16
N VAL A 154 -5.64 7.53 3.85
CA VAL A 154 -7.07 7.82 4.10
C VAL A 154 -7.79 8.10 2.78
N GLY A 155 -7.23 8.95 1.91
CA GLY A 155 -7.81 9.24 0.59
C GLY A 155 -7.91 7.99 -0.30
N ALA A 156 -6.89 7.15 -0.31
CA ALA A 156 -6.88 5.93 -1.11
C ALA A 156 -7.89 4.89 -0.61
N ILE A 157 -7.94 4.65 0.71
CA ILE A 157 -8.93 3.75 1.32
C ILE A 157 -10.34 4.27 1.07
N PHE A 158 -10.58 5.57 1.28
CA PHE A 158 -11.86 6.21 1.02
C PHE A 158 -12.34 5.95 -0.41
N VAL A 159 -11.46 6.14 -1.40
CA VAL A 159 -11.77 5.85 -2.80
C VAL A 159 -12.12 4.37 -3.01
N ILE A 160 -11.33 3.44 -2.47
CA ILE A 160 -11.61 2.00 -2.58
C ILE A 160 -12.98 1.65 -2.03
N VAL A 161 -13.28 2.02 -0.78
CA VAL A 161 -14.52 1.61 -0.11
C VAL A 161 -15.76 2.33 -0.64
N THR A 162 -15.57 3.47 -1.33
CA THR A 162 -16.64 4.17 -2.02
C THR A 162 -16.98 3.49 -3.35
N ILE A 163 -15.97 3.00 -4.07
CA ILE A 163 -16.16 2.33 -5.36
C ILE A 163 -16.60 0.87 -5.19
N PHE A 164 -16.04 0.19 -4.19
CA PHE A 164 -16.17 -1.25 -4.01
C PHE A 164 -16.79 -1.55 -2.64
N PRO A 165 -17.91 -2.28 -2.56
CA PRO A 165 -18.55 -2.67 -1.30
C PRO A 165 -17.55 -3.36 -0.36
N TRP A 166 -17.42 -2.87 0.87
CA TRP A 166 -16.42 -3.37 1.81
C TRP A 166 -16.57 -4.87 2.14
N ASN A 167 -17.78 -5.41 2.02
CA ASN A 167 -18.13 -6.81 2.24
C ASN A 167 -17.78 -7.74 1.07
N GLU A 168 -17.48 -7.19 -0.11
CA GLU A 168 -17.10 -7.95 -1.30
C GLU A 168 -15.58 -7.95 -1.55
N ILE A 169 -14.81 -7.14 -0.80
CA ILE A 169 -13.35 -7.07 -0.97
C ILE A 169 -12.78 -8.43 -0.50
N GLY A 170 -12.47 -9.30 -1.46
CA GLY A 170 -11.93 -10.62 -1.20
C GLY A 170 -10.55 -10.58 -0.55
N SER A 171 -10.11 -11.72 0.00
CA SER A 171 -8.79 -11.89 0.63
C SER A 171 -7.64 -12.09 -0.37
N ASN A 172 -7.95 -12.27 -1.65
CA ASN A 172 -6.99 -12.69 -2.67
C ASN A 172 -6.57 -11.50 -3.53
N GLY A 173 -5.33 -11.06 -3.38
CA GLY A 173 -4.76 -9.94 -4.12
C GLY A 173 -4.87 -8.60 -3.41
N SER A 174 -4.36 -7.55 -4.06
CA SER A 174 -4.39 -6.19 -3.53
C SER A 174 -5.77 -5.56 -3.74
N PRO A 175 -6.41 -4.96 -2.71
CA PRO A 175 -7.67 -4.23 -2.85
C PRO A 175 -7.60 -3.16 -3.95
N PHE A 176 -6.45 -2.50 -4.11
CA PHE A 176 -6.22 -1.54 -5.19
C PHE A 176 -6.39 -2.19 -6.56
N VAL A 177 -5.79 -3.36 -6.77
CA VAL A 177 -5.88 -4.10 -8.03
C VAL A 177 -7.30 -4.57 -8.29
N LEU A 178 -7.98 -5.08 -7.25
CA LEU A 178 -9.37 -5.55 -7.33
C LEU A 178 -10.33 -4.41 -7.73
N THR A 179 -10.14 -3.20 -7.18
CA THR A 179 -10.95 -2.04 -7.54
C THR A 179 -10.86 -1.72 -9.03
N PHE A 180 -9.65 -1.62 -9.61
CA PHE A 180 -9.51 -1.31 -11.05
C PHE A 180 -9.88 -2.47 -11.97
N ALA A 181 -9.67 -3.71 -11.52
CA ALA A 181 -10.11 -4.88 -12.27
C ALA A 181 -11.65 -4.90 -12.41
N LYS A 182 -12.41 -4.56 -11.35
CA LYS A 182 -13.88 -4.49 -11.39
C LYS A 182 -14.40 -3.38 -12.32
N ILE A 183 -13.67 -2.27 -12.44
CA ILE A 183 -14.02 -1.14 -13.33
C ILE A 183 -13.65 -1.45 -14.81
N GLY A 184 -13.05 -2.61 -15.08
CA GLY A 184 -12.69 -3.03 -16.45
C GLY A 184 -11.41 -2.41 -17.00
N ILE A 185 -10.61 -1.74 -16.16
CA ILE A 185 -9.33 -1.15 -16.57
C ILE A 185 -8.20 -2.14 -16.26
N THR A 186 -8.19 -3.27 -16.97
CA THR A 186 -7.24 -4.38 -16.72
C THR A 186 -5.78 -3.94 -16.82
N ALA A 187 -5.46 -3.01 -17.72
CA ALA A 187 -4.11 -2.45 -17.84
C ALA A 187 -3.70 -1.67 -16.57
N ALA A 188 -4.61 -0.91 -15.96
CA ALA A 188 -4.34 -0.20 -14.71
C ALA A 188 -4.17 -1.18 -13.55
N ALA A 189 -4.99 -2.24 -13.49
CA ALA A 189 -4.86 -3.30 -12.49
C ALA A 189 -3.47 -3.96 -12.53
N ALA A 190 -2.97 -4.28 -13.73
CA ALA A 190 -1.62 -4.85 -13.90
C ALA A 190 -0.49 -3.88 -13.48
N ILE A 191 -0.60 -2.60 -13.87
CA ILE A 191 0.39 -1.58 -13.48
C ILE A 191 0.41 -1.42 -11.95
N ILE A 192 -0.76 -1.31 -11.32
CA ILE A 192 -0.87 -1.17 -9.86
C ILE A 192 -0.30 -2.40 -9.17
N ASN A 193 -0.60 -3.60 -9.65
CA ASN A 193 -0.08 -4.82 -9.07
C ASN A 193 1.46 -4.86 -9.15
N PHE A 194 2.04 -4.41 -10.25
CA PHE A 194 3.48 -4.25 -10.40
C PHE A 194 4.05 -3.23 -9.41
N VAL A 195 3.41 -2.07 -9.25
CA VAL A 195 3.86 -1.05 -8.31
C VAL A 195 3.80 -1.56 -6.87
N VAL A 196 2.74 -2.24 -6.47
CA VAL A 196 2.60 -2.80 -5.12
C VAL A 196 3.64 -3.93 -4.90
N LEU A 197 3.94 -4.74 -5.91
CA LEU A 197 5.02 -5.74 -5.87
C LEU A 197 6.39 -5.07 -5.62
N THR A 198 6.72 -4.01 -6.37
CA THR A 198 7.96 -3.25 -6.13
C THR A 198 7.97 -2.57 -4.77
N ALA A 199 6.79 -2.20 -4.24
CA ALA A 199 6.67 -1.64 -2.90
C ALA A 199 7.02 -2.64 -1.81
N ALA A 200 6.52 -3.87 -1.93
CA ALA A 200 6.81 -4.95 -0.99
C ALA A 200 8.29 -5.36 -1.04
N LEU A 201 8.88 -5.45 -2.24
CA LEU A 201 10.32 -5.72 -2.40
C LEU A 201 11.19 -4.64 -1.73
N SER A 202 10.84 -3.37 -1.93
CA SER A 202 11.54 -2.25 -1.30
C SER A 202 11.35 -2.24 0.21
N GLY A 203 10.15 -2.55 0.73
CA GLY A 203 9.90 -2.65 2.18
C GLY A 203 10.68 -3.79 2.84
N CYS A 204 10.77 -4.93 2.16
CA CYS A 204 11.60 -6.06 2.59
C CYS A 204 13.09 -5.68 2.67
N ASN A 205 13.59 -4.91 1.69
CA ASN A 205 14.98 -4.43 1.71
C ASN A 205 15.24 -3.42 2.82
N SER A 206 14.33 -2.47 3.09
CA SER A 206 14.56 -1.45 4.14
C SER A 206 14.61 -2.05 5.56
N GLY A 207 14.02 -3.23 5.76
CA GLY A 207 13.98 -3.92 7.05
C GLY A 207 15.12 -4.90 7.32
N MET A 208 15.94 -5.22 6.31
CA MET A 208 17.09 -6.13 6.40
C MET A 208 18.41 -5.37 6.36
#